data_AF-A0A819L9D2-F1
#
_entry.id   AF-A0A819L9D2-F1
#
_cell.length_a   1.000
_cell.length_b   1.000
_cell.length_c   1.000
_cell.angle_alpha   90.00
_cell.angle_beta   90.00
_cell.angle_gamma   90.00
#
_symmetry.space_group_name_H-M   'P 1'
#
loop_
_entity.id
_entity.type
_entity.pdbx_description
1 polymer ?
#
loop_
_entity_poly.entity_id
_entity_poly.type
_entity_poly.pdbx_seq_one_letter_code
_entity_poly.pdbx_strand_id
1 'polypeptide(L)'
;MLSKLGLLIAKKKIFRNRVPSGPGGGTVNYVTRVAIEYIKDIETREEGGTPNILGSIRAGLVFTLKHTVGHELIIERETELVNKFIERFRDSQTLLILGPLNVDRLAIFSFLVHVPLIGKYLHHNFVCSLLNDLFGIQVRSGCSCAGPYVLSFSRQISLVNSCSSSTDNPFHQARAISEKMSEHVYKYLDSVVDAPLAIPKKYEDLIWFIQPK
;
A
#
# COMPACT_ATOMS: atom_id res chain seq x y z
N MET A 1 7.72 -19.72 5.76
CA MET A 1 8.09 -19.04 4.50
C MET A 1 6.80 -18.89 3.68
N LEU A 2 6.08 -17.78 3.83
CA LEU A 2 4.84 -17.55 3.07
C LEU A 2 5.22 -17.24 1.61
N SER A 3 4.90 -18.15 0.69
CA SER A 3 5.11 -17.93 -0.74
C SER A 3 4.30 -16.72 -1.19
N LYS A 4 4.97 -15.72 -1.74
CA LYS A 4 4.33 -14.53 -2.31
C LYS A 4 3.75 -14.94 -3.66
N LEU A 5 2.45 -14.75 -3.85
CA LEU A 5 1.83 -14.91 -5.17
C LEU A 5 1.90 -13.58 -5.92
N GLY A 6 2.24 -13.64 -7.21
CA GLY A 6 2.11 -12.52 -8.15
C GLY A 6 1.04 -12.81 -9.18
N LEU A 7 0.61 -11.77 -9.90
CA LEU A 7 -0.18 -11.93 -11.12
C LEU A 7 0.44 -11.03 -12.19
N LEU A 8 0.83 -11.63 -13.32
CA LEU A 8 1.32 -10.90 -14.49
C LEU A 8 0.22 -10.92 -15.56
N ILE A 9 -0.29 -9.74 -15.91
CA ILE A 9 -1.25 -9.58 -17.00
C ILE A 9 -0.51 -8.91 -18.16
N ALA A 10 -0.44 -9.60 -19.30
CA ALA A 10 0.33 -9.15 -20.44
C ALA A 10 -0.34 -9.57 -21.76
N LYS A 11 -0.16 -8.77 -22.82
CA LYS A 11 -0.70 -9.08 -24.15
C LYS A 11 0.09 -10.23 -24.77
N LYS A 12 -0.57 -11.31 -25.20
CA LYS A 12 0.07 -12.50 -25.81
C LYS A 12 1.15 -12.17 -26.86
N LYS A 13 0.92 -11.13 -27.69
CA LYS A 13 1.85 -10.70 -28.74
C LYS A 13 3.26 -10.26 -28.28
N ILE A 14 3.44 -9.97 -26.98
CA ILE A 14 4.75 -9.57 -26.42
C ILE A 14 5.61 -10.78 -26.05
N PHE A 15 5.00 -11.96 -25.88
CA PHE A 15 5.70 -13.21 -25.54
C PHE A 15 6.30 -13.84 -26.80
N ARG A 16 7.37 -13.21 -27.31
CA ARG A 16 8.11 -13.69 -28.50
C ARG A 16 9.33 -14.51 -28.15
N ASN A 17 9.66 -14.61 -26.86
CA ASN A 17 10.85 -15.32 -26.42
C ASN A 17 10.71 -16.81 -26.74
N ARG A 18 11.81 -17.38 -27.25
CA ARG A 18 11.92 -18.82 -27.51
C ARG A 18 12.15 -19.61 -26.22
N VAL A 19 12.85 -19.01 -25.26
CA VAL A 19 13.18 -19.58 -23.96
C VAL A 19 12.41 -18.81 -22.88
N PRO A 20 11.73 -19.49 -21.93
CA PRO A 20 11.04 -18.83 -20.83
C PRO A 20 11.99 -18.09 -19.90
N SER A 21 11.43 -17.18 -19.08
CA SER A 21 12.21 -16.47 -18.06
C SER A 21 12.73 -17.39 -16.95
N GLY A 22 12.00 -18.46 -16.63
CA GLY A 22 12.34 -19.43 -15.58
C GLY A 22 12.28 -20.86 -16.12
N PRO A 23 13.26 -21.31 -16.92
CA PRO A 23 13.25 -22.67 -17.45
C PRO A 23 13.40 -23.69 -16.31
N GLY A 24 12.51 -24.68 -16.29
CA GLY A 24 12.49 -25.71 -15.26
C GLY A 24 11.50 -26.84 -15.57
N GLY A 25 11.31 -27.74 -14.61
CA GLY A 25 10.27 -28.77 -14.70
C GLY A 25 8.91 -28.12 -14.97
N GLY A 26 8.09 -28.71 -15.84
CA GLY A 26 6.79 -28.15 -16.22
C GLY A 26 6.83 -27.11 -17.35
N THR A 27 8.00 -26.62 -17.79
CA THR A 27 8.11 -25.65 -18.91
C THR A 27 8.46 -26.28 -20.26
N VAL A 28 8.86 -27.55 -20.25
CA VAL A 28 9.42 -28.28 -21.40
C VAL A 28 8.49 -29.39 -21.87
N ASN A 29 8.37 -29.54 -23.18
CA ASN A 29 7.74 -30.70 -23.82
C ASN A 29 8.72 -31.88 -23.86
N TYR A 30 9.96 -31.63 -24.28
CA TYR A 30 10.96 -32.67 -24.47
C TYR A 30 12.38 -32.14 -24.26
N VAL A 31 13.25 -32.96 -23.66
CA VAL A 31 14.63 -32.60 -23.36
C VAL A 31 15.55 -33.73 -23.82
N THR A 32 16.57 -33.37 -24.59
CA THR A 32 17.67 -34.27 -24.97
C THR A 32 19.00 -33.65 -24.53
N ARG A 33 20.10 -34.37 -24.75
CA ARG A 33 21.45 -33.83 -24.49
C ARG A 33 21.81 -32.62 -25.36
N VAL A 34 21.13 -32.43 -26.49
CA VAL A 34 21.52 -31.44 -27.52
C VAL A 34 20.41 -30.44 -27.85
N ALA A 35 19.17 -30.72 -27.48
CA ALA A 35 18.01 -29.90 -27.81
C ALA A 35 16.97 -29.92 -26.70
N ILE A 36 16.27 -28.79 -26.56
CA ILE A 36 15.18 -28.57 -25.62
C ILE A 36 14.00 -28.02 -26.40
N GLU A 37 12.85 -28.67 -26.27
CA GLU A 37 11.58 -28.17 -26.79
C GLU A 37 10.75 -27.63 -25.62
N TYR A 38 10.45 -26.34 -25.64
CA TYR A 38 9.58 -25.70 -24.65
C TYR A 38 8.11 -25.80 -25.04
N ILE A 39 7.23 -25.79 -24.03
CA ILE A 39 5.78 -25.78 -24.22
C ILE A 39 5.35 -24.54 -25.00
N LYS A 40 4.41 -24.69 -25.94
CA LYS A 40 3.93 -23.56 -26.77
C LYS A 40 2.92 -22.68 -26.04
N ASP A 41 2.17 -23.26 -25.11
CA ASP A 41 1.27 -22.50 -24.24
C ASP A 41 2.09 -21.56 -23.34
N ILE A 42 1.76 -20.27 -23.40
CA ILE A 42 2.56 -19.21 -22.78
C ILE A 42 2.51 -19.32 -21.26
N GLU A 43 1.35 -19.61 -20.69
CA GLU A 43 1.14 -19.63 -19.24
C GLU A 43 1.94 -20.79 -18.63
N THR A 44 1.75 -21.99 -19.16
CA THR A 44 2.49 -23.17 -18.71
C THR A 44 4.00 -23.02 -18.93
N ARG A 45 4.42 -22.38 -20.03
CA ARG A 45 5.84 -22.18 -20.34
C ARG A 45 6.55 -21.23 -19.38
N GLU A 46 5.89 -20.16 -18.92
CA GLU A 46 6.49 -19.17 -18.02
C GLU A 46 6.37 -19.55 -16.53
N GLU A 47 5.52 -20.53 -16.18
CA GLU A 47 5.34 -21.04 -14.81
C GLU A 47 6.22 -22.27 -14.54
N GLY A 48 7.53 -22.06 -14.50
CA GLY A 48 8.47 -23.15 -14.23
C GLY A 48 8.48 -23.61 -12.78
N GLY A 49 8.50 -24.94 -12.61
CA GLY A 49 8.51 -25.60 -11.31
C GLY A 49 7.12 -25.95 -10.81
N THR A 50 7.03 -26.33 -9.53
CA THR A 50 5.74 -26.60 -8.89
C THR A 50 5.02 -25.27 -8.65
N PRO A 51 3.81 -25.08 -9.20
CA PRO A 51 3.09 -23.83 -9.07
C PRO A 51 2.65 -23.57 -7.62
N ASN A 52 2.41 -22.31 -7.27
CA ASN A 52 1.88 -21.94 -5.96
C ASN A 52 0.36 -22.19 -5.92
N ILE A 53 -0.05 -23.46 -5.89
CA ILE A 53 -1.45 -23.89 -5.98
C ILE A 53 -2.29 -23.25 -4.88
N LEU A 54 -1.86 -23.33 -3.62
CA LEU A 54 -2.59 -22.73 -2.49
C LEU A 54 -2.65 -21.21 -2.57
N GLY A 55 -1.58 -20.55 -3.03
CA GLY A 55 -1.60 -19.12 -3.29
C GLY A 55 -2.64 -18.75 -4.35
N SER A 56 -2.70 -19.52 -5.43
CA SER A 56 -3.62 -19.33 -6.55
C SER A 56 -5.09 -19.46 -6.12
N ILE A 57 -5.42 -20.49 -5.34
CA ILE A 57 -6.76 -20.67 -4.76
C ILE A 57 -7.12 -19.47 -3.88
N ARG A 58 -6.21 -19.03 -2.99
CA ARG A 58 -6.44 -17.87 -2.12
C ARG A 58 -6.67 -16.59 -2.90
N ALA A 59 -5.92 -16.36 -3.96
CA ALA A 59 -6.13 -15.19 -4.81
C ALA A 59 -7.50 -15.23 -5.49
N GLY A 60 -7.92 -16.38 -6.03
CA GLY A 60 -9.27 -16.54 -6.58
C GLY A 60 -10.36 -16.20 -5.57
N LEU A 61 -10.22 -16.64 -4.32
CA LEU A 61 -11.14 -16.30 -3.23
C LEU A 61 -11.14 -14.79 -2.92
N VAL A 62 -9.98 -14.15 -2.86
CA VAL A 62 -9.87 -12.69 -2.63
C VAL A 62 -10.50 -11.90 -3.77
N PHE A 63 -10.31 -12.30 -5.02
CA PHE A 63 -10.98 -11.67 -6.16
C PHE A 63 -12.49 -11.85 -6.11
N THR A 64 -12.96 -13.04 -5.73
CA THR A 64 -14.40 -13.32 -5.55
C THR A 64 -14.98 -12.46 -4.44
N LEU A 65 -14.28 -12.34 -3.30
CA LEU A 65 -14.68 -11.47 -2.20
C LEU A 65 -14.75 -10.00 -2.64
N LYS A 66 -13.70 -9.49 -3.29
CA LYS A 66 -13.68 -8.12 -3.82
C LYS A 66 -14.84 -7.87 -4.78
N HIS A 67 -15.13 -8.82 -5.67
CA HIS A 67 -16.24 -8.73 -6.61
C HIS A 67 -17.59 -8.71 -5.88
N THR A 68 -17.75 -9.53 -4.85
CA THR A 68 -18.97 -9.60 -4.02
C THR A 68 -19.21 -8.31 -3.24
N VAL A 69 -18.16 -7.68 -2.71
CA VAL A 69 -18.26 -6.36 -2.07
C VAL A 69 -18.63 -5.27 -3.08
N GLY A 70 -18.17 -5.40 -4.32
CA GLY A 70 -18.44 -4.45 -5.40
C GLY A 70 -17.38 -3.35 -5.48
N HIS A 71 -16.87 -3.12 -6.70
CA HIS A 71 -15.84 -2.12 -6.96
C HIS A 71 -16.31 -0.68 -6.68
N GLU A 72 -17.55 -0.38 -7.03
CA GLU A 72 -18.14 0.96 -6.87
C GLU A 72 -18.23 1.34 -5.39
N LEU A 73 -18.71 0.41 -4.54
CA LEU A 73 -18.77 0.60 -3.10
C LEU A 73 -17.38 0.84 -2.49
N ILE A 74 -16.35 0.10 -2.94
CA ILE A 74 -14.99 0.30 -2.46
C ILE A 74 -14.49 1.71 -2.82
N ILE A 75 -14.69 2.16 -4.05
CA ILE A 75 -14.30 3.51 -4.48
C ILE A 75 -15.04 4.59 -3.70
N GLU A 76 -16.36 4.45 -3.53
CA GLU A 76 -17.18 5.40 -2.78
C GLU A 76 -16.65 5.55 -1.35
N ARG A 77 -16.38 4.42 -0.67
CA ARG A 77 -15.84 4.42 0.69
C ARG A 77 -14.44 4.99 0.77
N GLU A 78 -13.54 4.63 -0.15
CA GLU A 78 -12.20 5.20 -0.17
C GLU A 78 -12.24 6.72 -0.40
N THR A 79 -13.13 7.19 -1.27
CA THR A 79 -13.33 8.62 -1.56
C THR A 79 -13.87 9.36 -0.33
N GLU A 80 -14.84 8.79 0.38
CA GLU A 80 -15.37 9.35 1.62
C GLU A 80 -14.27 9.51 2.69
N LEU A 81 -13.44 8.47 2.88
CA LEU A 81 -12.32 8.50 3.83
C LEU A 81 -11.26 9.53 3.44
N VAL A 82 -10.95 9.65 2.15
CA VAL A 82 -10.03 10.67 1.63
C VAL A 82 -10.55 12.08 1.93
N ASN A 83 -11.83 12.35 1.64
CA ASN A 83 -12.43 13.66 1.85
C ASN A 83 -12.44 14.02 3.34
N LYS A 84 -12.88 13.10 4.20
CA LYS A 84 -12.86 13.30 5.66
C LYS A 84 -11.45 13.60 6.19
N PHE A 85 -10.43 12.89 5.71
CA PHE A 85 -9.05 13.15 6.10
C PHE A 85 -8.58 14.54 5.64
N ILE A 86 -8.85 14.90 4.39
CA ILE A 86 -8.43 16.19 3.83
C ILE A 86 -9.13 17.35 4.54
N GLU A 87 -10.45 17.29 4.71
CA GLU A 87 -11.22 18.30 5.44
C GLU A 87 -10.69 18.51 6.86
N ARG A 88 -10.25 17.44 7.51
CA ARG A 88 -9.74 17.52 8.88
C ARG A 88 -8.34 18.12 8.99
N PHE A 89 -7.46 17.80 8.04
CA PHE A 89 -6.03 18.05 8.17
C PHE A 89 -5.46 19.06 7.17
N ARG A 90 -6.23 19.53 6.18
CA ARG A 90 -5.77 20.52 5.19
C ARG A 90 -5.21 21.79 5.83
N ASP A 91 -5.85 22.29 6.88
CA ASP A 91 -5.48 23.55 7.55
C ASP A 91 -4.65 23.32 8.83
N SER A 92 -4.15 22.10 9.05
CA SER A 92 -3.35 21.77 10.23
C SER A 92 -1.93 22.32 10.14
N GLN A 93 -1.55 23.16 11.11
CA GLN A 93 -0.17 23.65 11.25
C GLN A 93 0.80 22.61 11.85
N THR A 94 0.26 21.51 12.35
CA THR A 94 1.01 20.42 13.00
C THR A 94 1.29 19.26 12.04
N LEU A 95 0.43 19.05 11.04
CA LEU A 95 0.54 17.89 10.14
C LEU A 95 0.75 18.38 8.71
N LEU A 96 1.96 18.21 8.20
CA LEU A 96 2.29 18.51 6.81
C LEU A 96 2.01 17.28 5.96
N ILE A 97 0.94 17.32 5.16
CA ILE A 97 0.63 16.24 4.22
C ILE A 97 1.51 16.38 2.97
N LEU A 98 2.14 15.28 2.57
CA LEU A 98 2.98 15.22 1.38
C LEU A 98 2.16 14.83 0.15
N GLY A 99 2.40 15.56 -0.95
CA GLY A 99 1.71 15.38 -2.23
C GLY A 99 0.46 16.25 -2.39
N PRO A 100 -0.11 16.31 -3.60
CA PRO A 100 -1.26 17.14 -3.91
C PRO A 100 -2.54 16.65 -3.19
N LEU A 101 -3.39 17.60 -2.78
CA LEU A 101 -4.68 17.35 -2.11
C LEU A 101 -5.89 17.67 -3.00
N ASN A 102 -5.66 18.20 -4.20
CA ASN A 102 -6.68 18.68 -5.13
C ASN A 102 -6.83 17.77 -6.37
N VAL A 103 -6.38 16.52 -6.26
CA VAL A 103 -6.46 15.50 -7.32
C VAL A 103 -7.01 14.20 -6.75
N ASP A 104 -7.65 13.40 -7.60
CA ASP A 104 -8.10 12.07 -7.24
C ASP A 104 -6.93 11.23 -6.74
N ARG A 105 -7.12 10.58 -5.59
CA ARG A 105 -6.09 9.79 -4.93
C ARG A 105 -6.68 8.61 -4.20
N LEU A 106 -5.84 7.59 -3.99
CA LEU A 106 -6.13 6.52 -3.06
C LEU A 106 -6.08 7.03 -1.62
N ALA A 107 -6.76 6.33 -0.71
CA ALA A 107 -6.80 6.57 0.74
C ALA A 107 -5.46 6.24 1.44
N ILE A 108 -4.34 6.73 0.89
CA ILE A 108 -2.99 6.54 1.38
C ILE A 108 -2.36 7.91 1.55
N PHE A 109 -2.05 8.28 2.80
CA PHE A 109 -1.46 9.57 3.14
C PHE A 109 -0.03 9.41 3.64
N SER A 110 0.88 10.21 3.10
CA SER A 110 2.22 10.40 3.65
C SER A 110 2.26 11.77 4.30
N PHE A 111 2.78 11.86 5.52
CA PHE A 111 2.79 13.12 6.26
C PHE A 111 4.01 13.24 7.17
N LEU A 112 4.29 14.47 7.59
CA LEU A 112 5.27 14.80 8.59
C LEU A 112 4.58 15.54 9.74
N VAL A 113 5.09 15.34 10.95
CA VAL A 113 4.58 16.04 12.13
C VAL A 113 5.53 17.19 12.42
N HIS A 114 5.03 18.40 12.23
CA HIS A 114 5.69 19.65 12.58
C HIS A 114 5.37 20.02 14.02
N VAL A 115 6.36 20.54 14.74
CA VAL A 115 6.20 21.05 16.10
C VAL A 115 6.40 22.56 16.07
N PRO A 116 5.33 23.37 16.02
CA PRO A 116 5.43 24.83 15.86
C PRO A 116 6.28 25.52 16.93
N LEU A 117 6.31 24.98 18.15
CA LEU A 117 7.07 25.54 19.27
C LEU A 117 8.59 25.55 19.04
N ILE A 118 9.11 24.54 18.36
CA ILE A 118 10.53 24.40 18.02
C ILE A 118 10.81 24.60 16.53
N GLY A 119 9.75 24.87 15.75
CA GLY A 119 9.59 24.77 14.29
C GLY A 119 10.50 23.77 13.59
N LYS A 120 10.47 22.54 14.10
CA LYS A 120 11.12 21.37 13.53
C LYS A 120 10.13 20.24 13.34
N TYR A 121 10.50 19.28 12.50
CA TYR A 121 9.73 18.07 12.28
C TYR A 121 10.20 16.93 13.18
N LEU A 122 9.25 16.13 13.67
CA LEU A 122 9.55 14.92 14.40
C LEU A 122 10.12 13.84 13.47
N HIS A 123 11.06 13.07 14.00
CA HIS A 123 11.62 11.93 13.28
C HIS A 123 10.54 10.88 13.00
N HIS A 124 10.41 10.42 11.76
CA HIS A 124 9.33 9.52 11.34
C HIS A 124 9.25 8.22 12.15
N ASN A 125 10.39 7.65 12.57
CA ASN A 125 10.39 6.43 13.40
C ASN A 125 9.80 6.69 14.79
N PHE A 126 10.07 7.88 15.35
CA PHE A 126 9.53 8.24 16.66
C PHE A 126 8.00 8.38 16.60
N VAL A 127 7.49 9.09 15.59
CA VAL A 127 6.04 9.22 15.37
C VAL A 127 5.39 7.85 15.13
N CYS A 128 6.04 6.98 14.35
CA CYS A 128 5.55 5.63 14.08
C CYS A 128 5.48 4.77 15.34
N SER A 129 6.52 4.76 16.17
CA SER A 129 6.53 4.02 17.44
C SER A 129 5.45 4.54 18.39
N LEU A 130 5.28 5.87 18.50
CA LEU A 130 4.21 6.44 19.34
C LEU A 130 2.82 6.03 18.85
N LEU A 131 2.55 6.16 17.55
CA LEU A 131 1.26 5.80 16.96
C LEU A 131 0.94 4.32 17.14
N ASN A 132 1.93 3.45 16.93
CA ASN A 132 1.75 2.01 17.06
C ASN A 132 1.59 1.58 18.52
N ASP A 133 2.51 2.00 19.40
CA ASP A 133 2.65 1.42 20.73
C ASP A 133 1.70 2.05 21.76
N LEU A 134 1.41 3.36 21.62
CA LEU A 134 0.53 4.06 22.55
C LEU A 134 -0.92 4.10 22.09
N PHE A 135 -1.14 4.16 20.77
CA PHE A 135 -2.49 4.36 20.19
C PHE A 135 -3.02 3.17 19.40
N GLY A 136 -2.20 2.13 19.17
CA GLY A 136 -2.59 0.98 18.36
C GLY A 136 -2.83 1.32 16.87
N ILE A 137 -2.39 2.51 16.42
CA ILE A 137 -2.55 2.95 15.04
C ILE A 137 -1.34 2.46 14.24
N GLN A 138 -1.58 1.44 13.42
CA GLN A 138 -0.54 0.84 12.61
C GLN A 138 -0.17 1.74 11.42
N VAL A 139 0.98 2.40 11.54
CA VAL A 139 1.57 3.20 10.46
C VAL A 139 2.91 2.63 10.03
N ARG A 140 3.43 3.09 8.89
CA ARG A 140 4.76 2.74 8.40
C ARG A 140 5.60 3.98 8.24
N SER A 141 6.87 3.88 8.64
CA SER A 141 7.87 4.94 8.50
C SER A 141 8.93 4.57 7.46
N GLY A 142 9.66 5.59 6.98
CA GLY A 142 10.75 5.42 6.02
C GLY A 142 10.36 5.76 4.59
N CYS A 143 11.16 5.28 3.64
CA CYS A 143 11.07 5.73 2.25
C CYS A 143 10.08 4.94 1.37
N SER A 144 9.33 3.97 1.92
CA SER A 144 8.29 3.19 1.23
C SER A 144 8.71 2.64 -0.15
N CYS A 145 9.97 2.21 -0.28
CA CYS A 145 10.59 1.77 -1.55
C CYS A 145 10.60 2.83 -2.67
N ALA A 146 10.41 4.11 -2.33
CA ALA A 146 10.35 5.26 -3.23
C ALA A 146 11.36 6.35 -2.81
N GLY A 147 12.62 5.96 -2.53
CA GLY A 147 13.69 6.86 -2.09
C GLY A 147 13.85 8.14 -2.93
N PRO A 148 13.90 8.07 -4.27
CA PRO A 148 13.97 9.25 -5.13
C PRO A 148 12.78 10.21 -4.97
N TYR A 149 11.59 9.68 -4.71
CA TYR A 149 10.39 10.48 -4.48
C TYR A 149 10.47 11.23 -3.15
N VAL A 150 10.95 10.57 -2.09
CA VAL A 150 11.17 11.21 -0.78
C VAL A 150 12.21 12.33 -0.85
N LEU A 151 13.27 12.14 -1.65
CA LEU A 151 14.28 13.17 -1.93
C LEU A 151 13.68 14.40 -2.65
N SER A 152 12.62 14.25 -3.44
CA SER A 152 11.96 15.41 -4.06
C SER A 152 11.25 16.31 -3.02
N PHE A 153 10.78 15.74 -1.91
CA PHE A 153 10.15 16.47 -0.81
C PHE A 153 11.15 17.10 0.16
N SER A 154 12.38 16.58 0.26
CA SER A 154 13.39 17.20 1.15
C SER A 154 13.69 18.64 0.76
N ARG A 155 13.59 18.98 -0.53
CA ARG A 155 13.65 20.37 -1.01
C ARG A 155 12.50 21.24 -0.48
N GLN A 156 11.27 20.70 -0.36
CA GLN A 156 10.15 21.41 0.28
C GLN A 156 10.39 21.62 1.77
N ILE A 157 10.97 20.65 2.47
CA ILE A 157 11.26 20.72 3.91
C ILE A 157 12.39 21.74 4.20
N SER A 158 13.43 21.80 3.36
CA SER A 158 14.52 22.77 3.50
C SER A 158 14.06 24.23 3.36
N LEU A 159 12.98 24.49 2.61
CA LEU A 159 12.38 25.83 2.50
C LEU A 159 11.58 26.24 3.76
N VAL A 160 11.13 25.28 4.57
CA VAL A 160 10.36 25.55 5.80
C VAL A 160 11.26 25.73 7.03
N ASN A 161 12.40 25.03 7.07
CA ASN A 161 13.33 25.05 8.21
C ASN A 161 14.16 26.35 8.37
N SER A 162 14.03 27.34 7.48
CA SER A 162 14.70 28.64 7.64
C SER A 162 14.04 29.56 8.69
N CYS A 163 12.90 29.16 9.26
CA CYS A 163 12.18 29.92 10.27
C CYS A 163 11.95 29.08 11.53
N SER A 164 12.91 29.05 12.45
CA SER A 164 12.69 29.15 13.90
C SER A 164 13.82 28.49 14.72
N SER A 165 14.27 29.25 15.70
CA SER A 165 15.29 28.89 16.67
C SER A 165 14.75 29.24 18.06
N SER A 166 14.49 28.24 18.90
CA SER A 166 14.66 28.36 20.35
C SER A 166 14.35 27.04 21.06
N THR A 167 15.15 26.79 22.08
CA THR A 167 15.29 25.59 22.91
C THR A 167 14.17 25.47 23.94
N ASP A 168 13.58 24.28 24.08
CA ASP A 168 13.11 23.73 25.37
C ASP A 168 12.81 22.21 25.25
N ASN A 169 12.86 21.53 26.40
CA ASN A 169 13.00 20.06 26.52
C ASN A 169 11.94 19.23 25.73
N PRO A 170 12.37 18.40 24.75
CA PRO A 170 11.48 17.73 23.80
C PRO A 170 10.55 16.65 24.39
N PHE A 171 10.84 16.12 25.59
CA PHE A 171 10.09 15.00 26.17
C PHE A 171 8.71 15.40 26.73
N HIS A 172 8.56 16.59 27.32
CA HIS A 172 7.26 17.05 27.81
C HIS A 172 6.32 17.49 26.68
N GLN A 173 6.87 17.99 25.56
CA GLN A 173 6.09 18.46 24.42
C GLN A 173 5.53 17.32 23.57
N ALA A 174 6.26 16.21 23.43
CA ALA A 174 5.78 15.02 22.73
C ALA A 174 4.49 14.44 23.35
N ARG A 175 4.32 14.54 24.68
CA ARG A 175 3.13 14.05 25.39
C ARG A 175 1.88 14.90 25.10
N ALA A 176 2.00 16.22 25.09
CA ALA A 176 0.88 17.12 24.76
C ALA A 176 0.45 17.02 23.27
N ILE A 177 1.40 16.72 22.37
CA ILE A 177 1.11 16.49 20.94
C ILE A 177 0.42 15.14 20.74
N SER A 178 0.89 14.11 21.45
CA SER A 178 0.27 12.78 21.55
C SER A 178 -1.22 12.89 21.98
N GLU A 179 -1.51 13.70 23.00
CA GLU A 179 -2.88 13.95 23.50
C GLU A 179 -3.77 14.74 22.52
N LYS A 180 -3.21 15.66 21.72
CA LYS A 180 -4.00 16.38 20.69
C LYS A 180 -4.22 15.56 19.43
N MET A 181 -3.24 14.73 19.04
CA MET A 181 -3.37 13.78 17.92
C MET A 181 -4.40 12.69 18.24
N SER A 182 -4.46 12.23 19.50
CA SER A 182 -5.43 11.22 19.92
C SER A 182 -6.87 11.71 19.78
N GLU A 183 -7.23 12.92 20.26
CA GLU A 183 -8.59 13.45 20.10
C GLU A 183 -9.04 13.59 18.63
N HIS A 184 -8.12 13.93 17.73
CA HIS A 184 -8.44 14.21 16.34
C HIS A 184 -8.57 12.92 15.52
N VAL A 185 -7.80 11.89 15.85
CA VAL A 185 -7.88 10.57 15.22
C VAL A 185 -9.03 9.73 15.82
N TYR A 186 -9.32 9.84 17.12
CA TYR A 186 -10.46 9.16 17.76
C TYR A 186 -11.81 9.56 17.12
N LYS A 187 -12.06 10.87 16.96
CA LYS A 187 -13.31 11.35 16.33
C LYS A 187 -13.50 10.87 14.89
N TYR A 188 -12.40 10.61 14.18
CA TYR A 188 -12.45 10.06 12.82
C TYR A 188 -12.72 8.55 12.85
N LEU A 189 -12.04 7.80 13.71
CA LEU A 189 -12.16 6.35 13.78
C LEU A 189 -13.52 5.88 14.31
N ASP A 190 -14.10 6.57 15.30
CA ASP A 190 -15.47 6.27 15.77
C ASP A 190 -16.50 6.43 14.63
N SER A 191 -16.29 7.37 13.71
CA SER A 191 -17.17 7.56 12.55
C SER A 191 -17.05 6.51 11.44
N VAL A 192 -16.01 5.65 11.48
CA VAL A 192 -15.72 4.62 10.48
C VAL A 192 -16.15 3.23 10.94
N VAL A 193 -16.22 2.99 12.26
CA VAL A 193 -16.56 1.69 12.85
C VAL A 193 -18.08 1.43 12.85
N ASP A 194 -18.93 2.46 12.75
CA ASP A 194 -20.40 2.34 12.86
C ASP A 194 -21.15 1.98 11.56
N ALA A 195 -20.46 1.58 10.48
CA ALA A 195 -21.12 1.23 9.23
C ALA A 195 -21.39 -0.28 9.07
N PRO A 196 -22.66 -0.73 9.04
CA PRO A 196 -22.98 -2.14 8.86
C PRO A 196 -22.75 -2.59 7.40
N LEU A 197 -21.89 -3.59 7.21
CA LEU A 197 -21.69 -4.30 5.94
C LEU A 197 -22.79 -5.38 5.76
N ALA A 198 -23.72 -5.16 4.84
CA ALA A 198 -24.66 -6.18 4.38
C ALA A 198 -24.17 -6.80 3.06
N ILE A 199 -24.02 -8.13 3.00
CA ILE A 199 -23.51 -8.88 1.83
C ILE A 199 -24.64 -9.76 1.25
N PRO A 200 -25.04 -9.63 -0.03
CA PRO A 200 -25.93 -10.60 -0.69
C PRO A 200 -25.15 -11.77 -1.33
N LYS A 201 -25.80 -12.93 -1.44
CA LYS A 201 -25.25 -14.24 -1.90
C LYS A 201 -25.52 -14.56 -3.39
N LYS A 202 -24.63 -15.40 -3.95
CA LYS A 202 -24.61 -16.11 -5.26
C LYS A 202 -24.09 -15.24 -6.43
N TYR A 203 -23.24 -15.70 -7.36
CA TYR A 203 -23.30 -16.93 -8.16
C TYR A 203 -21.91 -17.42 -8.66
N GLU A 204 -21.87 -18.71 -9.01
CA GLU A 204 -20.76 -19.47 -9.63
C GLU A 204 -20.71 -19.20 -11.14
N ASP A 205 -19.50 -19.25 -11.74
CA ASP A 205 -19.17 -19.49 -13.18
C ASP A 205 -18.13 -18.52 -13.80
N LEU A 206 -16.87 -18.48 -13.33
CA LEU A 206 -15.75 -17.90 -14.10
C LEU A 206 -14.39 -18.57 -13.77
N ILE A 207 -13.57 -18.83 -14.81
CA ILE A 207 -12.24 -19.48 -14.74
C ILE A 207 -11.13 -18.45 -15.05
N TRP A 208 -10.01 -18.50 -14.29
CA TRP A 208 -8.83 -17.62 -14.42
C TRP A 208 -7.52 -18.40 -14.17
N PHE A 209 -6.39 -17.93 -14.73
CA PHE A 209 -5.06 -18.53 -14.56
C PHE A 209 -4.03 -17.53 -13.98
N ILE A 210 -3.01 -18.03 -13.27
CA ILE A 210 -2.16 -17.31 -12.30
C ILE A 210 -0.67 -17.70 -12.50
N GLN A 211 0.26 -16.77 -12.28
CA GLN A 211 1.72 -16.97 -12.42
C GLN A 211 2.47 -16.74 -11.09
N PRO A 212 3.14 -17.74 -10.51
CA PRO A 212 4.02 -17.60 -9.35
C PRO A 212 5.42 -17.12 -9.76
N LYS A 213 6.02 -16.30 -8.90
CA LYS A 213 7.47 -16.06 -8.87
C LYS A 213 8.06 -16.78 -7.66
#